data_AF-A0A838UKH6-F1
#
_entry.id   AF-A0A838UKH6-F1
#
_cell.length_a   1.000
_cell.length_b   1.000
_cell.length_c   1.000
_cell.angle_alpha   90.00
_cell.angle_beta   90.00
_cell.angle_gamma   90.00
#
_symmetry.space_group_name_H-M   'P 1'
#
loop_
_entity.id
_entity.type
_entity.pdbx_description
1 polymer ?
#
loop_
_entity_poly.entity_id
_entity_poly.type
_entity_poly.pdbx_seq_one_letter_code
_entity_poly.pdbx_strand_id
1 'polypeptide(L)'
;MTSAEKTDPKTGELVLSTNPGRLALNDPQYGPDLTGGTRIAVLVANTWVAGRVEHSSDASVGAYALEQGQGLPAYGYFVLLDAGGVVGLCTGMTVRLLS
;
A
#
# COMPACT_ATOMS: atom_id res chain seq x y z
N MET A 1 17.77 -27.86 -14.24
CA MET A 1 16.41 -27.28 -14.21
C MET A 1 16.16 -26.85 -12.76
N THR A 2 16.49 -25.60 -12.44
CA THR A 2 16.47 -25.13 -11.04
C THR A 2 15.08 -24.54 -10.79
N SER A 3 14.29 -25.20 -9.93
CA SER A 3 13.02 -24.65 -9.44
C SER A 3 13.28 -23.27 -8.87
N ALA A 4 12.69 -22.24 -9.48
CA ALA A 4 12.58 -20.94 -8.85
C ALA A 4 11.72 -21.14 -7.59
N GLU A 5 12.37 -21.04 -6.43
CA GLU A 5 11.69 -20.93 -5.15
C GLU A 5 10.81 -19.68 -5.23
N LYS A 6 9.52 -19.89 -5.48
CA LYS A 6 8.54 -18.82 -5.56
C LYS A 6 8.32 -18.36 -4.13
N THR A 7 9.12 -17.39 -3.69
CA THR A 7 9.07 -16.84 -2.35
C THR A 7 7.64 -16.45 -2.03
N ASP A 8 7.06 -17.05 -0.99
CA ASP A 8 5.71 -16.69 -0.57
C ASP A 8 5.64 -15.19 -0.28
N PRO A 9 4.62 -14.48 -0.79
CA PRO A 9 4.50 -13.04 -0.56
C PRO A 9 4.36 -12.78 0.94
N LYS A 10 5.31 -11.98 1.48
CA LYS A 10 5.31 -11.61 2.91
C LYS A 10 3.99 -10.91 3.24
N THR A 11 3.17 -11.58 4.04
CA THR A 11 1.87 -11.07 4.50
C THR A 11 2.03 -10.42 5.87
N GLY A 12 1.32 -9.33 6.10
CA GLY A 12 1.32 -8.69 7.41
C GLY A 12 0.33 -7.55 7.55
N GLU A 13 0.21 -7.04 8.76
CA GLU A 13 -0.58 -5.88 9.11
C GLU A 13 0.27 -4.60 8.97
N LEU A 14 -0.33 -3.53 8.47
CA LEU A 14 0.31 -2.23 8.45
C LEU A 14 0.28 -1.59 9.84
N VAL A 15 1.44 -1.18 10.30
CA VAL A 15 1.62 -0.45 11.56
C VAL A 15 2.27 0.90 11.29
N LEU A 16 2.12 1.87 12.20
CA LEU A 16 2.86 3.13 12.09
C LEU A 16 4.35 2.86 12.33
N SER A 17 5.20 3.24 11.38
CA SER A 17 6.65 3.07 11.51
C SER A 17 7.25 4.08 12.50
N THR A 18 8.37 3.72 13.12
CA THR A 18 9.23 4.68 13.83
C THR A 18 9.92 5.65 12.87
N ASN A 19 9.96 5.35 11.57
CA ASN A 19 10.36 6.30 10.54
C ASN A 19 9.18 7.26 10.28
N PRO A 20 9.31 8.56 10.63
CA PRO A 20 8.17 9.47 10.65
C PRO A 20 7.41 9.54 9.33
N GLY A 21 6.08 9.41 9.43
CA GLY A 21 5.17 9.49 8.29
C GLY A 21 5.03 8.20 7.48
N ARG A 22 5.72 7.11 7.84
CA ARG A 22 5.70 5.83 7.11
C ARG A 22 4.83 4.77 7.77
N LEU A 23 4.37 3.82 6.96
CA LEU A 23 3.78 2.57 7.43
C LEU A 23 4.82 1.46 7.30
N ALA A 24 4.92 0.59 8.31
CA ALA A 24 5.75 -0.60 8.31
C ALA A 24 4.89 -1.86 8.35
N LEU A 25 5.45 -3.00 7.96
CA LEU A 25 4.77 -4.29 8.04
C LEU A 25 5.06 -4.99 9.39
N ASN A 26 4.01 -5.33 10.13
CA ASN A 26 3.95 -6.08 11.40
C ASN A 26 4.65 -5.44 12.62
N ASP A 27 5.81 -4.80 12.43
CA ASP A 27 6.63 -4.26 13.52
C ASP A 27 6.99 -2.79 13.21
N PRO A 28 6.77 -1.86 14.15
CA PRO A 28 6.99 -0.44 13.92
C PRO A 28 8.48 -0.06 13.80
N GLN A 29 9.40 -0.83 14.40
CA GLN A 29 10.82 -0.49 14.47
C GLN A 29 11.67 -1.32 13.49
N TYR A 30 11.33 -2.60 13.31
CA TYR A 30 12.10 -3.57 12.52
C TYR A 30 11.35 -4.07 11.29
N GLY A 31 10.07 -3.73 11.16
CA GLY A 31 9.26 -4.08 10.00
C GLY A 31 9.71 -3.31 8.76
N PRO A 32 9.60 -3.90 7.56
CA PRO A 32 9.90 -3.19 6.33
C PRO A 32 8.90 -2.05 6.12
N ASP A 33 9.40 -0.84 5.89
CA ASP A 33 8.58 0.30 5.50
C ASP A 33 7.97 0.09 4.11
N LEU A 34 6.73 0.55 3.95
CA LEU A 34 6.15 0.79 2.64
C LEU A 34 6.83 1.98 1.98
N THR A 35 7.22 1.77 0.73
CA THR A 35 7.83 2.78 -0.12
C THR A 35 6.99 3.00 -1.36
N GLY A 36 7.00 4.23 -1.90
CA GLY A 36 6.39 4.49 -3.20
C GLY A 36 6.97 3.56 -4.27
N GLY A 37 6.12 3.04 -5.15
CA GLY A 37 6.47 2.06 -6.16
C GLY A 37 6.39 0.59 -5.71
N THR A 38 6.33 0.28 -4.41
CA THR A 38 6.22 -1.11 -3.93
C THR A 38 4.95 -1.78 -4.44
N ARG A 39 5.07 -2.99 -5.00
CA ARG A 39 3.90 -3.79 -5.39
C ARG A 39 3.34 -4.52 -4.17
N ILE A 40 2.05 -4.34 -3.91
CA ILE A 40 1.36 -5.04 -2.81
C ILE A 40 0.01 -5.57 -3.26
N ALA A 41 -0.53 -6.54 -2.52
CA ALA A 41 -1.94 -6.85 -2.53
C ALA A 41 -2.57 -6.44 -1.20
N VAL A 42 -3.74 -5.81 -1.23
CA VAL A 42 -4.50 -5.40 -0.06
C VAL A 42 -5.68 -6.36 0.12
N LEU A 43 -5.95 -6.78 1.35
CA LEU A 43 -7.14 -7.58 1.65
C LEU A 43 -8.37 -6.67 1.77
N VAL A 44 -9.26 -6.71 0.78
CA VAL A 44 -10.51 -5.94 0.75
C VAL A 44 -11.68 -6.91 0.62
N ALA A 45 -12.65 -6.84 1.52
CA ALA A 45 -13.82 -7.73 1.53
C ALA A 45 -13.45 -9.22 1.32
N ASN A 46 -12.43 -9.69 2.07
CA ASN A 46 -11.90 -11.04 2.02
C ASN A 46 -11.27 -11.46 0.67
N THR A 47 -10.94 -10.49 -0.19
CA THR A 47 -10.30 -10.70 -1.49
C THR A 47 -8.98 -9.94 -1.55
N TRP A 48 -7.94 -10.57 -2.09
CA TRP A 48 -6.65 -9.92 -2.33
C TRP A 48 -6.70 -9.15 -3.65
N VAL A 49 -6.51 -7.83 -3.58
CA VAL A 49 -6.46 -6.97 -4.77
C VAL A 49 -5.07 -6.37 -4.90
N ALA A 50 -4.41 -6.66 -6.02
CA ALA A 50 -3.05 -6.21 -6.29
C ALA A 50 -3.03 -4.75 -6.77
N GLY A 51 -1.92 -4.07 -6.48
CA GLY A 51 -1.67 -2.70 -6.91
C GLY A 51 -0.26 -2.23 -6.60
N ARG A 52 -0.05 -0.93 -6.76
CA ARG A 52 1.21 -0.24 -6.50
C ARG A 52 1.01 0.83 -5.43
N VAL A 53 1.89 0.83 -4.44
CA VAL A 53 1.92 1.86 -3.40
C VAL A 53 2.39 3.18 -4.00
N GLU A 54 1.69 4.24 -3.66
CA GLU A 54 2.05 5.61 -3.94
C GLU A 54 1.94 6.41 -2.63
N HIS A 55 2.58 7.58 -2.60
CA HIS A 55 2.53 8.47 -1.46
C HIS A 55 2.40 9.92 -1.94
N SER A 56 1.37 10.63 -1.45
CA SER A 56 1.24 12.07 -1.68
C SER A 56 1.60 12.84 -0.42
N SER A 57 2.52 13.79 -0.56
CA SER A 57 2.82 14.80 0.47
C SER A 57 1.98 16.07 0.31
N ASP A 58 1.10 16.12 -0.69
CA ASP A 58 0.43 17.35 -1.10
C ASP A 58 -1.10 17.18 -1.10
N ALA A 59 -1.79 18.02 -0.30
CA ALA A 59 -3.26 18.12 -0.24
C ALA A 59 -3.86 18.27 -1.61
N SER A 60 -3.18 19.07 -2.43
CA SER A 60 -3.73 19.62 -3.64
C SER A 60 -3.79 18.57 -4.75
N VAL A 61 -2.96 17.52 -4.67
CA VAL A 61 -3.06 16.36 -5.58
C VAL A 61 -4.33 15.53 -5.28
N GLY A 62 -4.80 15.53 -4.03
CA GLY A 62 -6.14 15.03 -3.70
C GLY A 62 -7.27 15.83 -4.33
N ALA A 63 -7.05 17.14 -4.54
CA ALA A 63 -8.04 18.04 -5.12
C ALA A 63 -8.16 17.90 -6.65
N TYR A 64 -7.06 17.69 -7.38
CA TYR A 64 -7.12 17.49 -8.84
C TYR A 64 -7.79 16.17 -9.26
N ALA A 65 -7.85 15.18 -8.36
CA ALA A 65 -8.57 13.92 -8.62
C ALA A 65 -10.07 13.95 -8.25
N LEU A 66 -10.53 14.98 -7.52
CA LEU A 66 -11.95 15.17 -7.25
C LEU A 66 -12.73 15.63 -8.49
N GLU A 67 -12.08 16.28 -9.46
CA GLU A 67 -12.73 16.67 -10.73
C GLU A 67 -13.01 15.48 -11.67
N GLN A 68 -12.44 14.29 -11.41
CA GLN A 68 -12.73 13.05 -12.17
C GLN A 68 -13.50 11.98 -11.37
N GLY A 69 -14.12 12.36 -10.25
CA GLY A 69 -15.15 11.53 -9.59
C GLY A 69 -14.64 10.30 -8.84
N GLN A 70 -13.34 10.17 -8.61
CA GLN A 70 -12.74 9.14 -7.76
C GLN A 70 -11.70 9.82 -6.86
N GLY A 71 -12.14 10.33 -5.71
CA GLY A 71 -11.28 11.07 -4.79
C GLY A 71 -10.08 10.24 -4.35
N LEU A 72 -8.88 10.66 -4.76
CA LEU A 72 -7.65 10.16 -4.17
C LEU A 72 -7.58 10.61 -2.71
N PRO A 73 -7.05 9.78 -1.79
CA PRO A 73 -6.78 10.24 -0.43
C PRO A 73 -5.84 11.44 -0.48
N ALA A 74 -6.30 12.56 0.08
CA ALA A 74 -5.64 13.86 -0.07
C ALA A 74 -4.22 13.91 0.50
N TYR A 75 -3.84 12.94 1.34
CA TYR A 75 -2.52 12.84 1.95
C TYR A 75 -2.18 11.41 2.35
N GLY A 76 -0.89 11.08 2.30
CA GLY A 76 -0.36 9.83 2.84
C GLY A 76 -0.23 8.70 1.82
N TYR A 77 -0.19 7.48 2.31
CA TYR A 77 0.01 6.27 1.51
C TYR A 77 -1.30 5.78 0.91
N PHE A 78 -1.26 5.39 -0.37
CA PHE A 78 -2.38 4.75 -1.04
C PHE A 78 -1.90 3.73 -2.05
N VAL A 79 -2.81 2.90 -2.55
CA VAL A 79 -2.53 1.91 -3.58
C VAL A 79 -3.35 2.22 -4.81
N LEU A 80 -2.68 2.36 -5.94
CA LEU A 80 -3.31 2.30 -7.26
C LEU A 80 -3.55 0.81 -7.59
N LEU A 81 -4.81 0.40 -7.64
CA LEU A 81 -5.18 -1.00 -7.89
C LEU A 81 -5.02 -1.34 -9.38
N ASP A 82 -4.54 -2.55 -9.69
CA ASP A 82 -4.42 -3.01 -11.08
C ASP A 82 -5.79 -3.12 -11.78
N ALA A 83 -6.84 -3.40 -11.01
CA ALA A 83 -8.22 -3.47 -11.50
C ALA A 83 -8.82 -2.08 -11.77
N GLY A 84 -8.05 -1.00 -11.58
CA GLY A 84 -8.56 0.36 -11.53
C GLY A 84 -9.10 0.70 -10.15
N GLY A 85 -9.01 1.99 -9.79
CA GLY A 85 -9.41 2.50 -8.48
C GLY A 85 -8.24 2.65 -7.50
N VAL A 86 -8.55 3.26 -6.36
CA VAL A 86 -7.54 3.64 -5.36
C VAL A 86 -8.01 3.27 -3.97
N VAL A 87 -7.09 2.76 -3.16
CA VAL A 87 -7.33 2.43 -1.76
C VAL A 87 -6.33 3.19 -0.90
N GLY A 88 -6.83 4.05 -0.01
CA GLY A 88 -5.99 4.66 1.02
C GLY A 88 -5.46 3.60 1.97
N LEU A 89 -4.18 3.71 2.34
CA LEU A 89 -3.55 2.80 3.30
C LEU A 89 -3.56 3.42 4.69
N CYS A 90 -3.90 2.59 5.67
CA CYS A 90 -3.87 2.97 7.07
C CYS A 90 -3.37 1.82 7.96
N THR A 91 -3.04 2.17 9.20
CA THR A 91 -2.73 1.20 10.26
C THR A 91 -3.88 0.20 10.43
N GLY A 92 -3.57 -1.07 10.63
CA GLY A 92 -4.56 -2.15 10.79
C GLY A 92 -4.88 -2.91 9.50
N MET A 93 -4.52 -2.38 8.33
CA MET A 93 -4.81 -3.06 7.07
C MET A 93 -3.88 -4.25 6.86
N THR A 94 -4.42 -5.38 6.39
CA THR A 94 -3.61 -6.53 6.00
C THR A 94 -3.19 -6.43 4.54
N VAL A 95 -1.87 -6.54 4.31
CA VAL A 95 -1.28 -6.49 2.98
C VAL A 95 -0.33 -7.67 2.73
N ARG A 96 -0.03 -7.90 1.46
CA ARG A 96 0.97 -8.84 0.96
C ARG A 96 1.97 -8.11 0.08
N LEU A 97 3.25 -8.16 0.42
CA LEU A 97 4.30 -7.67 -0.48
C LEU A 97 4.41 -8.60 -1.69
N LEU A 98 4.33 -8.04 -2.89
CA LEU A 98 4.47 -8.77 -4.15
C LEU A 98 5.88 -8.52 -4.68
N SER A 99 6.59 -9.61 -5.01
CA SER A 99 7.93 -9.60 -5.62
C SER A 99 7.90 -9.18 -7.08
#